data_AF-A0A8T6R769-F1
#
_entry.id   AF-A0A8T6R769-F1
#
_cell.length_a   1.000
_cell.length_b   1.000
_cell.length_c   1.000
_cell.angle_alpha   90.00
_cell.angle_beta   90.00
_cell.angle_gamma   90.00
#
_symmetry.space_group_name_H-M   'P 1'
#
loop_
_entity.id
_entity.type
_entity.pdbx_description
1 polymer ?
#
loop_
_entity_poly.entity_id
_entity_poly.type
_entity_poly.pdbx_seq_one_letter_code
_entity_poly.pdbx_strand_id
1 'polypeptide(L)'
;MRSDRLGETLLPKKLALPVFASDALSSVAYAPDEILLTLGLAGGTLALTQSWKIALVVVVVMAVVITSYRQNVHAYPSGGGDYEVASVNLGPRAGLTVASALLVDYVLTVAVSVSSGVQNAASAFTVIRGHEALVAVLIIVALTAMNL
;
A
#
# COMPACT_ATOMS: atom_id res chain seq x y z
N MET A 1 -10.28 -13.38 23.95
CA MET A 1 -9.37 -14.55 23.92
C MET A 1 -8.06 -14.13 24.58
N ARG A 2 -7.45 -14.96 25.45
CA ARG A 2 -6.23 -14.60 26.22
C ARG A 2 -5.01 -14.47 25.29
N SER A 3 -4.24 -13.40 25.46
CA SER A 3 -3.04 -13.06 24.65
C SER A 3 -1.92 -14.10 24.70
N ASP A 4 -1.97 -15.08 25.61
CA ASP A 4 -0.95 -16.12 25.78
C ASP A 4 -0.86 -17.11 24.60
N ARG A 5 -1.82 -17.10 23.66
CA ARG A 5 -1.80 -17.96 22.46
C ARG A 5 -1.35 -17.27 21.17
N LEU A 6 -1.10 -15.96 21.18
CA LEU A 6 -0.66 -15.21 19.99
C LEU A 6 0.85 -15.32 19.72
N GLY A 7 1.64 -15.72 20.71
CA GLY A 7 3.09 -15.88 20.58
C GLY A 7 3.52 -16.94 19.56
N GLU A 8 2.67 -17.95 19.32
CA GLU A 8 2.94 -19.05 18.37
C GLU A 8 2.60 -18.67 16.91
N THR A 9 1.91 -17.55 16.68
CA THR A 9 1.54 -17.06 15.33
C THR A 9 2.40 -15.88 14.85
N LEU A 10 3.36 -15.41 15.67
CA LEU A 10 4.24 -14.32 15.29
C LEU A 10 5.29 -14.82 14.29
N LEU A 11 5.20 -14.33 13.05
CA LEU A 11 6.22 -14.58 12.04
C LEU A 11 7.60 -14.11 12.56
N PRO A 12 8.66 -14.91 12.38
CA PRO A 12 10.02 -14.49 12.71
C PRO A 12 10.32 -13.15 12.03
N LYS A 13 10.97 -12.20 12.73
CA LYS A 13 11.24 -10.86 12.20
C LYS A 13 11.87 -10.85 10.79
N LYS A 14 12.67 -11.87 10.48
CA LYS A 14 13.30 -12.07 9.15
C LYS A 14 12.30 -12.30 8.01
N LEU A 15 11.16 -12.93 8.30
CA LEU A 15 10.09 -13.22 7.34
C LEU A 15 8.97 -12.17 7.41
N ALA A 16 8.70 -11.63 8.60
CA ALA A 16 7.71 -10.59 8.80
C ALA A 16 8.10 -9.29 8.08
N LEU A 17 9.37 -8.85 8.19
CA LEU A 17 9.79 -7.55 7.67
C LEU A 17 9.61 -7.44 6.15
N PRO A 18 10.06 -8.40 5.31
CA PRO A 18 9.90 -8.31 3.86
C PRO A 18 8.43 -8.40 3.42
N VAL A 19 7.64 -9.25 4.08
CA VAL A 19 6.22 -9.44 3.74
C VAL A 19 5.43 -8.16 4.05
N PHE A 20 5.60 -7.59 5.24
CA PHE A 20 4.91 -6.35 5.61
C PHE A 20 5.49 -5.10 4.93
N ALA A 21 6.76 -5.09 4.54
CA ALA A 21 7.36 -3.99 3.78
C ALA A 21 7.04 -4.04 2.28
N SER A 22 6.51 -5.17 1.77
CA SER A 22 6.26 -5.36 0.35
C SER A 22 5.31 -4.31 -0.23
N ASP A 23 4.32 -3.87 0.54
CA ASP A 23 3.34 -2.87 0.11
C ASP A 23 3.99 -1.48 -0.09
N ALA A 24 4.77 -1.05 0.91
CA ALA A 24 5.55 0.18 0.83
C ALA A 24 6.58 0.14 -0.32
N LEU A 25 7.23 -1.02 -0.55
CA LEU A 25 8.15 -1.21 -1.67
C LEU A 25 7.43 -1.18 -3.02
N SER A 26 6.24 -1.77 -3.11
CA SER A 26 5.42 -1.71 -4.33
C SER A 26 5.04 -0.26 -4.66
N SER A 27 4.77 0.57 -3.66
CA SER A 27 4.45 1.99 -3.86
C SER A 27 5.57 2.78 -4.53
N VAL A 28 6.84 2.43 -4.28
CA VAL A 28 8.00 3.07 -4.92
C VAL A 28 8.03 2.81 -6.43
N ALA A 29 7.43 1.71 -6.90
CA ALA A 29 7.44 1.33 -8.31
C ALA A 29 6.42 2.11 -9.18
N TYR A 30 5.44 2.79 -8.59
CA TYR A 30 4.41 3.55 -9.34
C TYR A 30 4.25 5.00 -8.88
N ALA A 31 4.51 5.32 -7.61
CA ALA A 31 4.27 6.67 -7.08
C ALA A 31 5.12 7.78 -7.75
N PRO A 32 6.41 7.58 -8.09
CA PRO A 32 7.19 8.61 -8.76
C PRO A 32 6.62 8.99 -10.13
N ASP A 33 6.19 8.00 -10.92
CA ASP A 33 5.62 8.22 -12.25
C ASP A 33 4.31 9.01 -12.15
N GLU A 34 3.44 8.66 -11.19
CA GLU A 34 2.18 9.37 -10.98
C GLU A 34 2.40 10.83 -10.55
N ILE A 35 3.41 11.10 -9.71
CA ILE A 35 3.80 12.47 -9.33
C ILE A 35 4.25 13.27 -10.56
N LEU A 36 5.06 12.68 -11.42
CA LEU A 36 5.55 13.35 -12.63
C LEU A 36 4.43 13.59 -13.64
N LEU A 37 3.53 12.63 -13.82
CA LEU A 37 2.41 12.71 -14.74
C LEU A 37 1.41 13.78 -14.30
N THR A 38 1.04 13.78 -13.02
CA THR A 38 0.15 14.82 -12.45
C THR A 38 0.76 16.22 -12.51
N LEU A 39 2.05 16.37 -12.19
CA LEU A 39 2.76 17.65 -12.36
C LEU A 39 2.86 18.06 -13.84
N GLY A 40 3.07 17.10 -14.73
CA GLY A 40 3.11 17.31 -16.17
C GLY A 40 1.80 17.89 -16.68
N LEU A 41 0.68 17.33 -16.23
CA LEU A 41 -0.68 17.81 -16.54
C LEU A 41 -0.97 19.19 -15.92
N ALA A 42 -0.51 19.45 -14.70
CA ALA A 42 -0.69 20.75 -14.02
C ALA A 42 0.13 21.89 -14.66
N GLY A 43 1.18 21.54 -15.39
CA GLY A 43 2.01 22.46 -16.16
C GLY A 43 3.39 21.86 -16.34
N GLY A 44 3.72 21.37 -17.54
CA GLY A 44 4.90 20.54 -17.82
C GLY A 44 6.25 21.01 -17.27
N THR A 45 6.43 22.31 -17.00
CA THR A 45 7.63 22.86 -16.34
C THR A 45 7.70 22.58 -14.83
N LEU A 46 6.56 22.35 -14.17
CA LEU A 46 6.45 22.00 -12.76
C LEU A 46 6.99 20.57 -12.51
N ALA A 47 6.81 19.65 -13.46
CA ALA A 47 7.34 18.30 -13.36
C ALA A 47 8.86 18.27 -13.19
N LEU A 48 9.58 19.15 -13.89
CA LEU A 48 11.04 19.23 -13.84
C LEU A 48 11.55 20.09 -12.67
N THR A 49 10.80 21.14 -12.28
CA THR A 49 11.30 22.12 -11.31
C THR A 49 10.85 21.88 -9.86
N GLN A 50 9.67 21.27 -9.66
CA GLN A 50 9.06 21.10 -8.32
C GLN A 50 9.07 19.65 -7.82
N SER A 51 9.37 18.65 -8.66
CA SER A 51 9.30 17.22 -8.28
C SER A 51 10.13 16.90 -7.02
N TRP A 52 11.36 17.41 -6.92
CA TRP A 52 12.20 17.19 -5.73
C TRP A 52 11.64 17.82 -4.45
N LYS A 53 10.93 18.95 -4.57
CA LYS A 53 10.28 19.60 -3.41
C LYS A 53 9.11 18.76 -2.91
N ILE A 54 8.33 18.19 -3.83
CA ILE A 54 7.23 17.29 -3.49
C ILE A 54 7.77 16.02 -2.85
N ALA A 55 8.86 15.46 -3.36
CA ALA A 55 9.53 14.33 -2.72
C ALA A 55 9.93 14.65 -1.26
N LEU A 56 10.46 15.85 -0.99
CA LEU A 56 10.78 16.29 0.37
C LEU A 56 9.54 16.38 1.26
N VAL A 57 8.43 16.91 0.74
CA VAL A 57 7.14 16.94 1.47
C VAL A 57 6.66 15.52 1.80
N VAL A 58 6.75 14.59 0.85
CA VAL A 58 6.38 13.18 1.07
C VAL A 58 7.24 12.55 2.17
N VAL A 59 8.56 12.81 2.19
CA VAL A 59 9.44 12.33 3.27
C VAL A 59 9.03 12.86 4.63
N VAL A 60 8.67 14.15 4.71
CA VAL A 60 8.19 14.76 5.96
C VAL A 60 6.88 14.11 6.42
N VAL A 61 5.92 13.92 5.50
CA VAL A 61 4.67 13.22 5.80
C VAL A 61 4.94 11.80 6.29
N MET A 62 5.85 11.07 5.63
CA MET A 62 6.21 9.70 6.03
C MET A 62 6.84 9.67 7.42
N ALA A 63 7.68 10.65 7.79
CA ALA A 63 8.23 10.74 9.14
C ALA A 63 7.13 10.95 10.20
N VAL A 64 6.14 11.79 9.91
CA VAL A 64 4.98 11.99 10.79
C VAL A 64 4.16 10.69 10.90
N VAL A 65 3.88 10.04 9.79
CA VAL A 65 3.14 8.77 9.75
C VAL A 65 3.86 7.70 10.57
N ILE A 66 5.17 7.52 10.38
CA ILE A 66 5.97 6.54 11.13
C ILE A 66 5.94 6.82 12.63
N THR A 67 6.09 8.08 13.03
CA THR A 67 6.05 8.44 14.46
C THR A 67 4.66 8.22 15.06
N SER A 68 3.59 8.51 14.31
CA SER A 68 2.22 8.23 14.70
C SER A 68 1.96 6.72 14.86
N TYR A 69 2.34 5.90 13.87
CA TYR A 69 2.21 4.43 13.95
C TYR A 69 2.98 3.85 15.14
N ARG A 70 4.18 4.36 15.43
CA ARG A 70 4.94 3.93 16.61
C ARG A 70 4.19 4.20 17.91
N GLN A 71 3.55 5.35 18.04
CA GLN A 71 2.72 5.67 19.22
C GLN A 71 1.50 4.74 19.29
N ASN A 72 0.83 4.52 18.16
CA ASN A 72 -0.36 3.68 18.07
C ASN A 72 -0.08 2.23 18.49
N VAL A 73 1.02 1.64 17.99
CA VAL A 73 1.44 0.27 18.35
C VAL A 73 1.78 0.14 19.84
N HIS A 74 2.33 1.18 20.48
CA HIS A 74 2.59 1.16 21.92
C HIS A 74 1.32 1.32 22.75
N ALA A 75 0.35 2.11 22.26
CA ALA A 75 -0.92 2.35 22.94
C ALA A 75 -1.89 1.16 22.83
N TYR A 76 -1.85 0.40 21.74
CA TYR A 76 -2.75 -0.73 21.45
C TYR A 76 -1.97 -2.03 21.21
N PRO A 77 -1.43 -2.66 22.28
CA PRO A 77 -0.65 -3.91 22.17
C PRO A 77 -1.50 -5.13 21.79
N SER A 78 -2.83 -5.01 21.80
CA SER A 78 -3.78 -6.02 21.33
C SER A 78 -3.68 -6.31 19.82
N GLY A 79 -3.14 -5.36 19.04
CA GLY A 79 -2.82 -5.56 17.63
C GLY A 79 -4.01 -5.56 16.66
N GLY A 80 -5.19 -5.08 17.06
CA GLY A 80 -6.37 -5.02 16.20
C GLY A 80 -6.38 -3.88 15.17
N GLY A 81 -5.26 -3.16 15.03
CA GLY A 81 -5.03 -2.16 13.98
C GLY A 81 -6.01 -0.98 14.04
N ASP A 82 -6.15 -0.28 12.91
CA ASP A 82 -6.93 0.96 12.84
C ASP A 82 -8.43 0.76 13.12
N TYR A 83 -8.95 -0.44 12.85
CA TYR A 83 -10.32 -0.80 13.20
C TYR A 83 -10.56 -0.79 14.72
N GLU A 84 -9.66 -1.40 15.50
CA GLU A 84 -9.77 -1.41 16.96
C GLU A 84 -9.67 0.02 17.52
N VAL A 85 -8.70 0.80 17.02
CA VAL A 85 -8.49 2.18 17.45
C VAL A 85 -9.72 3.05 17.17
N ALA A 86 -10.29 2.99 15.96
CA ALA A 86 -11.48 3.76 15.64
C ALA A 86 -12.72 3.29 16.42
N SER A 87 -12.88 1.98 16.59
CA SER A 87 -14.04 1.41 17.30
C SER A 87 -14.05 1.78 18.78
N VAL A 88 -12.89 1.72 19.44
CA VAL A 88 -12.77 1.99 20.88
C VAL A 88 -12.87 3.48 21.19
N ASN A 89 -12.32 4.36 20.34
CA ASN A 89 -12.26 5.80 20.62
C ASN A 89 -13.46 6.59 20.07
N LEU A 90 -14.00 6.20 18.91
CA LEU A 90 -15.03 6.94 18.19
C LEU A 90 -16.35 6.16 18.07
N GLY A 91 -16.36 4.92 18.53
CA GLY A 91 -17.53 4.05 18.57
C GLY A 91 -17.70 3.15 17.34
N PRO A 92 -18.68 2.23 17.37
CA PRO A 92 -18.81 1.14 16.40
C PRO A 92 -19.02 1.60 14.96
N ARG A 93 -19.71 2.74 14.75
CA ARG A 93 -19.96 3.28 13.41
C ARG A 93 -18.67 3.76 12.73
N ALA A 94 -17.78 4.42 13.48
CA ALA A 94 -16.48 4.83 12.97
C ALA A 94 -15.60 3.61 12.63
N GLY A 95 -15.64 2.58 13.48
CA GLY A 95 -15.00 1.29 13.21
C GLY A 95 -15.46 0.67 11.89
N LEU A 96 -16.77 0.61 11.65
CA LEU A 96 -17.32 0.06 10.40
C LEU A 96 -16.86 0.85 9.16
N THR A 97 -16.75 2.18 9.27
CA THR A 97 -16.21 3.01 8.18
C THR A 97 -14.75 2.66 7.91
N VAL A 98 -13.93 2.49 8.94
CA VAL A 98 -12.52 2.08 8.79
C VAL A 98 -12.42 0.69 8.18
N ALA A 99 -13.21 -0.28 8.64
CA ALA A 99 -13.23 -1.63 8.05
C ALA A 99 -13.61 -1.60 6.56
N SER A 100 -14.60 -0.79 6.20
CA SER A 100 -15.02 -0.63 4.80
C SER A 100 -13.91 0.02 3.96
N ALA A 101 -13.24 1.04 4.49
CA ALA A 101 -12.12 1.68 3.82
C ALA A 101 -10.95 0.71 3.62
N LEU A 102 -10.62 -0.12 4.61
CA LEU A 102 -9.57 -1.14 4.51
C LEU A 102 -9.87 -2.19 3.44
N LEU A 103 -11.14 -2.61 3.29
CA LEU A 103 -11.52 -3.53 2.21
C LEU A 103 -11.28 -2.92 0.83
N VAL A 104 -11.64 -1.65 0.65
CA VAL A 104 -11.40 -0.93 -0.60
C VAL A 104 -9.89 -0.75 -0.83
N ASP A 105 -9.16 -0.38 0.22
CA ASP A 105 -7.70 -0.24 0.20
C ASP A 105 -7.03 -1.53 -0.28
N TYR A 106 -7.35 -2.68 0.31
CA TYR A 106 -6.78 -3.96 -0.11
C TYR A 106 -7.06 -4.31 -1.57
N VAL A 107 -8.28 -4.04 -2.06
CA VAL A 107 -8.63 -4.29 -3.47
C VAL A 107 -7.84 -3.35 -4.38
N LEU A 108 -7.73 -2.07 -4.02
CA LEU A 108 -7.00 -1.07 -4.80
C LEU A 108 -5.50 -1.35 -4.80
N THR A 109 -4.91 -1.76 -3.67
CA THR A 109 -3.50 -2.12 -3.58
C THR A 109 -3.16 -3.23 -4.56
N VAL A 110 -3.92 -4.33 -4.56
CA VAL A 110 -3.69 -5.43 -5.52
C VAL A 110 -3.86 -4.94 -6.97
N ALA A 111 -4.91 -4.16 -7.25
CA ALA A 111 -5.18 -3.67 -8.60
C ALA A 111 -4.07 -2.73 -9.13
N VAL A 112 -3.64 -1.76 -8.32
CA VAL A 112 -2.64 -0.75 -8.70
C VAL A 112 -1.25 -1.39 -8.80
N SER A 113 -0.88 -2.26 -7.85
CA SER A 113 0.40 -2.97 -7.90
C SER A 113 0.53 -3.87 -9.13
N VAL A 114 -0.52 -4.63 -9.47
CA VAL A 114 -0.48 -5.49 -10.66
C VAL A 114 -0.49 -4.66 -11.94
N SER A 115 -1.31 -3.61 -12.01
CA SER A 115 -1.38 -2.72 -13.18
C SER A 115 -0.03 -2.06 -13.46
N SER A 116 0.59 -1.46 -12.45
CA SER A 116 1.92 -0.86 -12.56
C SER A 116 3.00 -1.89 -12.89
N GLY A 117 2.94 -3.08 -12.29
CA GLY A 117 3.83 -4.20 -12.64
C GLY A 117 3.75 -4.59 -14.11
N VAL A 118 2.53 -4.67 -14.68
CA VAL A 118 2.33 -4.99 -16.09
C VAL A 118 2.77 -3.86 -17.01
N GLN A 119 2.53 -2.60 -16.65
CA GLN A 119 3.03 -1.44 -17.42
C GLN A 119 4.56 -1.45 -17.48
N ASN A 120 5.22 -1.71 -16.35
CA ASN A 120 6.67 -1.87 -16.29
C ASN A 120 7.15 -3.06 -17.15
N ALA A 121 6.43 -4.18 -17.13
CA ALA A 121 6.74 -5.32 -17.99
C ALA A 121 6.54 -5.00 -19.48
N ALA A 122 5.51 -4.24 -19.85
CA ALA A 122 5.25 -3.81 -21.22
C ALA A 122 6.30 -2.82 -21.76
N SER A 123 6.98 -2.10 -20.86
CA SER A 123 8.13 -1.27 -21.23
C SER A 123 9.32 -2.12 -21.71
N ALA A 124 9.53 -3.29 -21.10
CA ALA A 124 10.61 -4.23 -21.40
C ALA A 124 10.25 -5.25 -22.50
N PHE A 125 9.00 -5.71 -22.55
CA PHE A 125 8.53 -6.74 -23.48
C PHE A 125 7.42 -6.19 -24.38
N THR A 126 7.74 -6.02 -25.67
CA THR A 126 6.80 -5.46 -26.67
C THR A 126 5.56 -6.34 -26.91
N VAL A 127 5.63 -7.63 -26.58
CA VAL A 127 4.50 -8.58 -26.72
C VAL A 127 3.34 -8.25 -25.78
N ILE A 128 3.61 -7.58 -24.66
CA ILE A 128 2.60 -7.21 -23.65
C ILE A 128 1.84 -5.93 -24.06
N ARG A 129 2.45 -5.07 -24.89
CA ARG A 129 1.85 -3.79 -25.31
C ARG A 129 0.53 -4.03 -26.04
N GLY A 130 -0.50 -3.29 -25.64
CA GLY A 130 -1.86 -3.42 -26.17
C GLY A 130 -2.69 -4.54 -25.54
N HIS A 131 -2.09 -5.41 -24.69
CA HIS A 131 -2.79 -6.48 -23.97
C HIS A 131 -2.64 -6.35 -22.44
N GLU A 132 -2.23 -5.19 -21.95
CA GLU A 132 -1.89 -4.92 -20.54
C GLU A 132 -3.02 -5.32 -19.59
N ALA A 133 -4.27 -4.92 -19.90
CA ALA A 133 -5.42 -5.26 -19.06
C ALA A 133 -5.66 -6.78 -18.98
N LEU A 134 -5.52 -7.50 -20.09
CA LEU A 134 -5.70 -8.95 -20.13
C LEU A 134 -4.61 -9.65 -19.32
N VAL A 135 -3.34 -9.23 -19.51
CA VAL A 135 -2.20 -9.76 -18.75
C VAL A 135 -2.36 -9.49 -17.25
N ALA A 136 -2.79 -8.28 -16.86
CA ALA A 136 -3.05 -7.94 -15.47
C ALA A 136 -4.14 -8.84 -14.84
N VAL A 137 -5.26 -9.04 -15.55
CA VAL A 137 -6.34 -9.93 -15.08
C VAL A 137 -5.84 -11.38 -14.95
N LEU A 138 -5.06 -11.89 -15.90
CA LEU A 138 -4.48 -13.23 -15.81
C LEU A 138 -3.55 -13.38 -14.61
N ILE A 139 -2.73 -12.38 -14.31
CA ILE A 139 -1.87 -12.37 -13.13
C ILE A 139 -2.71 -12.39 -11.85
N ILE A 140 -3.76 -11.57 -11.76
CA ILE A 140 -4.66 -11.55 -10.58
C ILE A 140 -5.33 -12.92 -10.40
N VAL A 141 -5.83 -13.54 -11.48
CA VAL A 141 -6.43 -14.87 -11.42
C VAL A 141 -5.42 -15.92 -10.97
N ALA A 142 -4.19 -15.88 -11.49
CA ALA A 142 -3.13 -16.80 -11.09
C ALA A 142 -2.76 -16.64 -9.60
N LEU A 143 -2.59 -15.40 -9.12
CA LEU A 143 -2.34 -15.11 -7.71
C LEU A 143 -3.49 -15.59 -6.82
N THR A 144 -4.73 -15.37 -7.27
CA THR A 144 -5.93 -15.82 -6.56
C THR A 144 -5.95 -17.35 -6.46
N ALA A 145 -5.65 -18.05 -7.57
CA ALA A 145 -5.60 -19.51 -7.61
C ALA A 145 -4.47 -20.11 -6.75
N MET A 146 -3.32 -19.43 -6.64
CA MET A 146 -2.22 -19.86 -5.76
C MET A 146 -2.52 -19.65 -4.27
N ASN A 147 -3.41 -18.70 -3.96
CA ASN A 147 -3.77 -18.36 -2.58
C ASN A 147 -4.98 -19.15 -2.04
N LEU A 148 -5.76 -19.79 -2.94
CA LEU A 148 -6.88 -20.68 -2.64
C LEU A 148 -6.38 -22.09 -2.29
#